data_AF-A0AAW2VEX3-F1
#
_entry.id   AF-A0AAW2VEX3-F1
#
_cell.length_a   1.000
_cell.length_b   1.000
_cell.length_c   1.000
_cell.angle_alpha   90.00
_cell.angle_beta   90.00
_cell.angle_gamma   90.00
#
_symmetry.space_group_name_H-M   'P 1'
#
loop_
_entity.id
_entity.type
_entity.pdbx_description
1 polymer ?
#
loop_
_entity_poly.entity_id
_entity_poly.type
_entity_poly.pdbx_seq_one_letter_code
_entity_poly.pdbx_strand_id
1 'polypeptide(L)'
;MVRGRVLLMPVLVHIIMAVAPMLMCTGLADRFHDVLHAAEQPLWNGCTTSQLAVVAELVDIKKLIKDLGLPMEKIDAFKNDCMLYWKDDIDLDYCKFCGEARYKPTRERNPNRKKIPYAVLRYLPIPLAYRGCMLHK
;
A
#
# COMPACT_ATOMS: atom_id res chain seq x y z
N MET A 1 -27.91 44.21 37.63
CA MET A 1 -28.41 44.12 36.25
C MET A 1 -27.21 43.82 35.33
N VAL A 2 -26.70 42.59 35.38
CA VAL A 2 -25.56 42.16 34.56
C VAL A 2 -26.10 41.32 33.41
N ARG A 3 -25.85 41.86 32.23
CA ARG A 3 -26.30 41.42 30.91
C ARG A 3 -25.86 39.98 30.62
N GLY A 4 -26.71 39.30 29.87
CA GLY A 4 -26.60 37.91 29.52
C GLY A 4 -25.32 37.54 28.78
N ARG A 5 -24.85 36.32 29.06
CA ARG A 5 -23.89 35.61 28.23
C ARG A 5 -23.82 34.12 28.57
N VAL A 6 -24.96 33.41 28.63
CA VAL A 6 -24.93 31.94 28.83
C VAL A 6 -26.06 31.27 28.05
N LEU A 7 -26.00 31.30 26.72
CA LEU A 7 -26.81 30.44 25.83
C LEU A 7 -26.23 30.34 24.41
N LEU A 8 -25.08 30.97 24.12
CA LEU A 8 -24.43 30.87 22.81
C LEU A 8 -23.56 29.61 22.63
N MET A 9 -23.36 28.82 23.69
CA MET A 9 -22.50 27.65 23.67
C MET A 9 -23.16 26.37 23.13
N PRO A 10 -24.43 26.02 23.45
CA PRO A 10 -25.01 24.77 22.94
C PRO A 10 -25.30 24.81 21.44
N VAL A 11 -25.72 25.96 20.91
CA VAL A 11 -26.01 26.12 19.47
C VAL A 11 -24.72 26.12 18.66
N LEU A 12 -23.66 26.75 19.15
CA LEU A 12 -22.35 26.75 18.49
C LEU A 12 -21.73 25.35 18.46
N VAL A 13 -21.85 24.55 19.53
CA VAL A 13 -21.38 23.16 19.55
C VAL A 13 -22.19 22.28 18.59
N HIS A 14 -23.51 22.46 18.52
CA HIS A 14 -24.33 21.73 17.52
C HIS A 14 -24.01 22.15 16.09
N ILE A 15 -23.74 23.43 15.83
CA ILE A 15 -23.31 23.91 14.52
C ILE A 15 -21.93 23.33 14.18
N ILE A 16 -20.96 23.32 15.11
CA ILE A 16 -19.65 22.73 14.88
C ILE A 16 -19.76 21.22 14.57
N MET A 17 -20.60 20.49 15.32
CA MET A 17 -20.84 19.06 15.10
C MET A 17 -21.64 18.76 13.82
N ALA A 18 -22.48 19.69 13.35
CA ALA A 18 -23.25 19.53 12.10
C ALA A 18 -22.48 19.99 10.85
N VAL A 19 -21.52 20.91 10.99
CA VAL A 19 -20.74 21.48 9.87
C VAL A 19 -19.41 20.76 9.69
N ALA A 20 -18.85 20.12 10.73
CA ALA A 20 -17.65 19.30 10.61
C ALA A 20 -17.76 18.18 9.54
N PRO A 21 -18.87 17.42 9.43
CA PRO A 21 -19.03 16.41 8.38
C PRO A 21 -19.10 17.03 6.97
N MET A 22 -19.68 18.23 6.82
CA MET A 22 -19.73 18.91 5.52
C MET A 22 -18.37 19.49 5.10
N LEU A 23 -17.49 19.82 6.04
CA LEU A 23 -16.12 20.26 5.76
C LEU A 23 -15.19 19.08 5.41
N MET A 24 -15.59 17.84 5.71
CA MET A 24 -14.82 16.62 5.38
C MET A 24 -15.12 16.07 3.98
N CYS A 25 -16.09 16.64 3.24
CA CYS A 25 -16.44 16.22 1.87
C CYS A 25 -15.41 16.58 0.78
N THR A 26 -14.16 16.84 1.14
CA THR A 26 -13.05 16.83 0.17
C THR A 26 -12.37 15.48 0.34
N GLY A 27 -12.32 14.64 -0.69
CA GLY A 27 -11.70 13.30 -0.62
C GLY A 27 -10.22 13.26 -0.24
N LEU A 28 -9.66 14.40 0.16
CA LEU A 28 -8.38 14.55 0.84
C LEU A 28 -8.49 14.20 2.34
N ALA A 29 -9.57 14.60 3.02
CA ALA A 29 -9.77 14.34 4.44
C ALA A 29 -9.98 12.85 4.73
N ASP A 30 -10.74 12.15 3.89
CA ASP A 30 -10.95 10.70 4.01
C ASP A 30 -9.62 9.94 3.87
N ARG A 31 -8.77 10.32 2.90
CA ARG A 31 -7.45 9.70 2.70
C ARG A 31 -6.49 9.98 3.85
N PHE A 32 -6.56 11.16 4.46
CA PHE A 32 -5.79 11.46 5.66
C PHE A 32 -6.30 10.67 6.86
N HIS A 33 -7.62 10.51 7.02
CA HIS A 33 -8.19 9.66 8.05
C HIS A 33 -7.78 8.19 7.89
N ASP A 34 -7.76 7.65 6.67
CA ASP A 34 -7.31 6.28 6.41
C ASP A 34 -5.84 6.07 6.82
N VAL A 35 -4.98 7.05 6.53
CA VAL A 35 -3.56 7.02 6.91
C VAL A 35 -3.38 7.11 8.43
N LEU A 36 -4.14 7.99 9.10
CA LEU A 36 -4.11 8.13 10.56
C LEU A 36 -4.66 6.88 11.26
N HIS A 37 -5.74 6.30 10.74
CA HIS A 37 -6.32 5.07 11.23
C HIS A 37 -5.35 3.89 11.05
N ALA A 38 -4.62 3.80 9.93
CA ALA A 38 -3.57 2.82 9.72
C ALA A 38 -2.33 3.04 10.61
N ALA A 39 -2.08 4.27 11.06
CA ALA A 39 -0.99 4.58 11.99
C ALA A 39 -1.21 3.97 13.38
N GLU A 40 -2.47 3.80 13.77
CA GLU A 40 -2.87 3.33 15.08
C GLU A 40 -3.15 1.82 15.11
N GLN A 41 -3.28 1.17 13.96
CA GLN A 41 -3.51 -0.27 13.89
C GLN A 41 -2.22 -1.08 14.04
N PRO A 42 -2.20 -2.10 14.91
CA PRO A 42 -1.09 -3.04 14.96
C PRO A 42 -1.02 -3.83 13.64
N LEU A 43 0.19 -4.28 13.28
CA LEU A 43 0.39 -5.05 12.04
C LEU A 43 -0.47 -6.34 12.00
N TRP A 44 -0.66 -6.98 13.15
CA TRP A 44 -1.61 -8.06 13.39
C TRP A 44 -2.00 -8.11 14.87
N ASN A 45 -2.99 -8.92 15.22
CA ASN A 45 -3.46 -9.08 16.60
C ASN A 45 -2.32 -9.55 17.53
N GLY A 46 -1.93 -8.71 18.49
CA GLY A 46 -0.82 -8.98 19.42
C GLY A 46 0.55 -8.45 18.97
N CYS A 47 0.63 -7.73 17.85
CA CYS A 47 1.84 -7.01 17.46
C CYS A 47 1.91 -5.65 18.18
N THR A 48 3.06 -5.32 18.78
CA THR A 48 3.29 -4.00 19.40
C THR A 48 3.54 -2.91 18.35
N THR A 49 3.98 -3.30 17.15
CA THR A 49 4.34 -2.39 16.07
C THR A 49 3.13 -2.08 15.21
N SER A 50 2.90 -0.78 14.94
CA SER A 50 1.83 -0.36 14.02
C SER A 50 2.20 -0.62 12.56
N GLN A 51 1.18 -0.72 11.70
CA GLN A 51 1.38 -0.87 10.26
C GLN A 51 2.25 0.26 9.69
N LEU A 52 2.03 1.49 10.14
CA LEU A 52 2.80 2.66 9.68
C LEU A 52 4.29 2.58 10.07
N ALA A 53 4.61 2.08 11.27
CA ALA A 53 6.00 1.93 11.69
C ALA A 53 6.76 0.94 10.78
N VAL A 54 6.15 -0.19 10.43
CA VAL A 54 6.76 -1.14 9.48
C VAL A 54 6.90 -0.54 8.08
N VAL A 55 5.90 0.23 7.62
CA VAL A 55 6.01 0.93 6.33
C VAL A 55 7.16 1.93 6.34
N ALA A 56 7.37 2.67 7.43
CA ALA A 56 8.50 3.60 7.56
C ALA A 56 9.85 2.86 7.48
N GLU A 57 10.01 1.76 8.21
CA GLU A 57 11.22 0.92 8.15
C GLU A 57 11.47 0.36 6.74
N LEU A 58 10.43 -0.13 6.06
CA LEU A 58 10.54 -0.63 4.69
C LEU A 58 10.97 0.46 3.70
N VAL A 59 10.53 1.70 3.89
CA VAL A 59 10.96 2.84 3.08
C VAL A 59 12.46 3.10 3.26
N ASP A 60 12.96 3.05 4.48
CA ASP A 60 14.38 3.27 4.77
C ASP A 60 15.25 2.11 4.28
N ILE A 61 14.80 0.87 4.44
CA ILE A 61 15.45 -0.31 3.84
C ILE A 61 15.52 -0.16 2.32
N LYS A 62 14.44 0.28 1.68
CA LYS A 62 14.41 0.50 0.23
C LYS A 62 15.39 1.58 -0.23
N LYS A 63 15.58 2.65 0.56
CA LYS A 63 16.61 3.67 0.29
C LYS A 63 17.99 3.05 0.43
N LEU A 64 18.25 2.32 1.52
CA LEU A 64 19.53 1.66 1.77
C LEU A 64 19.91 0.70 0.64
N ILE A 65 18.99 -0.17 0.19
CA ILE A 65 19.21 -1.08 -0.94
C ILE A 65 19.62 -0.29 -2.19
N LYS A 66 18.95 0.84 -2.46
CA LYS A 66 19.27 1.71 -3.59
C LYS A 66 20.65 2.35 -3.46
N ASP A 67 20.99 2.86 -2.27
CA ASP A 67 22.26 3.53 -1.99
C ASP A 67 23.44 2.57 -2.04
N LEU A 68 23.22 1.31 -1.63
CA LEU A 68 24.19 0.22 -1.77
C LEU A 68 24.31 -0.31 -3.22
N GLY A 69 23.51 0.20 -4.15
CA GLY A 69 23.50 -0.26 -5.55
C GLY A 69 23.02 -1.71 -5.72
N LEU A 70 22.30 -2.26 -4.74
CA LEU A 70 21.79 -3.62 -4.81
C LEU A 70 20.64 -3.70 -5.83
N PRO A 71 20.62 -4.73 -6.70
CA PRO A 71 19.58 -4.86 -7.71
C PRO A 71 18.23 -5.15 -7.05
N MET A 72 17.17 -4.46 -7.50
CA MET A 72 15.78 -4.85 -7.20
C MET A 72 15.15 -5.40 -8.47
N GLU A 73 14.72 -6.65 -8.42
CA GLU A 73 14.04 -7.32 -9.50
C GLU A 73 12.53 -7.18 -9.37
N LYS A 74 11.83 -7.32 -10.50
CA LYS A 74 10.37 -7.24 -10.58
C LYS A 74 9.82 -8.60 -10.93
N ILE A 75 8.69 -8.95 -10.30
CA ILE A 75 7.92 -10.15 -10.63
C ILE A 75 6.47 -9.74 -10.82
N ASP A 76 5.84 -10.25 -11.88
CA ASP A 76 4.43 -10.02 -12.12
C ASP A 76 3.59 -10.90 -11.18
N ALA A 77 2.52 -10.30 -10.66
CA ALA A 77 1.54 -10.98 -9.83
C ALA A 77 0.14 -10.77 -10.42
N PHE A 78 -0.70 -11.79 -10.29
CA PHE A 78 -2.12 -11.67 -10.57
C PHE A 78 -2.84 -10.96 -9.41
N LYS A 79 -4.08 -10.50 -9.64
CA LYS A 79 -4.87 -9.77 -8.63
C LYS A 79 -4.96 -10.58 -7.32
N ASN A 80 -5.00 -9.88 -6.19
CA ASN A 80 -5.12 -10.47 -4.84
C ASN A 80 -4.10 -11.59 -4.59
N ASP A 81 -2.90 -11.46 -5.16
CA ASP A 81 -1.80 -12.43 -5.05
C ASP A 81 -2.16 -13.87 -5.44
N CYS A 82 -3.18 -14.04 -6.30
CA CYS A 82 -3.68 -15.35 -6.70
C CYS A 82 -2.64 -16.20 -7.46
N MET A 83 -1.70 -15.57 -8.17
CA MET A 83 -0.58 -16.26 -8.83
C MET A 83 0.62 -15.34 -8.98
N LEU A 84 1.82 -15.89 -8.80
CA LEU A 84 3.10 -15.26 -9.15
C LEU A 84 3.63 -15.86 -10.44
N TYR A 85 3.99 -15.00 -11.41
CA TYR A 85 4.55 -15.43 -12.69
C TYR A 85 6.06 -15.61 -12.54
N TRP A 86 6.47 -16.79 -12.05
CA TRP A 86 7.85 -17.13 -11.68
C TRP A 86 8.35 -18.40 -12.37
N LYS A 87 9.64 -18.46 -12.72
CA LYS A 87 10.30 -19.62 -13.35
C LYS A 87 9.52 -20.11 -14.58
N ASP A 88 8.99 -21.34 -14.52
CA ASP A 88 8.28 -22.01 -15.61
C ASP A 88 6.98 -21.28 -15.99
N ASP A 89 6.51 -20.38 -15.13
CA ASP A 89 5.25 -19.66 -15.28
C ASP A 89 5.44 -18.24 -15.83
N ILE A 90 6.68 -17.85 -16.15
CA ILE A 90 7.00 -16.48 -16.56
C ILE A 90 6.36 -16.07 -17.88
N ASP A 91 6.07 -17.03 -18.77
CA ASP A 91 5.52 -16.80 -20.10
C ASP A 91 3.99 -17.01 -20.17
N LEU A 92 3.35 -17.30 -19.04
CA LEU A 92 1.90 -17.49 -19.01
C LEU A 92 1.18 -16.16 -19.16
N ASP A 93 0.23 -16.14 -20.09
CA ASP A 93 -0.69 -15.02 -20.31
C ASP A 93 -1.97 -15.13 -19.44
N TYR A 94 -2.16 -16.27 -18.76
CA TYR A 94 -3.34 -16.57 -17.93
C TYR A 94 -2.97 -17.20 -16.59
N CYS A 95 -3.74 -16.89 -15.56
CA CYS A 95 -3.60 -17.48 -14.24
C CYS A 95 -4.01 -18.96 -14.25
N LYS A 96 -3.15 -19.86 -13.73
CA LYS A 96 -3.45 -21.30 -13.62
C LYS A 96 -4.59 -21.62 -12.65
N PHE A 97 -4.81 -20.78 -11.65
CA PHE A 97 -5.77 -21.04 -10.58
C PHE A 97 -7.17 -20.55 -10.92
N CYS A 98 -7.29 -19.36 -11.50
CA CYS A 98 -8.60 -18.76 -11.81
C CYS A 98 -8.89 -18.59 -13.31
N GLY A 99 -7.92 -18.84 -14.20
CA GLY A 99 -8.10 -18.74 -15.65
C GLY A 99 -8.18 -17.32 -16.21
N GLU A 100 -8.09 -16.28 -15.37
CA GLU A 100 -8.13 -14.89 -15.82
C GLU A 100 -6.82 -14.44 -16.49
N ALA A 101 -6.92 -13.46 -17.39
CA ALA A 101 -5.79 -12.92 -18.14
C ALA A 101 -4.82 -12.13 -17.23
N ARG A 102 -3.52 -12.34 -17.39
CA ARG A 102 -2.43 -11.66 -16.64
C ARG A 102 -2.45 -10.15 -16.75
N TYR A 103 -2.85 -9.63 -17.92
CA TYR A 103 -2.70 -8.23 -18.28
C TYR A 103 -4.04 -7.49 -18.25
N LYS A 104 -3.99 -6.21 -17.90
CA LYS A 104 -5.15 -5.32 -17.95
C LYS A 104 -5.64 -5.16 -19.39
N PRO A 105 -6.96 -5.14 -19.65
CA PRO A 105 -7.49 -4.90 -20.98
C PRO A 105 -7.05 -3.51 -21.46
N THR A 106 -6.46 -3.45 -22.65
CA THR A 106 -6.10 -2.18 -23.28
C THR A 106 -7.22 -1.73 -24.21
N ARG A 107 -7.63 -0.46 -24.13
CA ARG A 107 -8.69 0.09 -24.99
C ARG A 107 -8.21 0.41 -26.41
N GLU A 108 -6.90 0.57 -26.58
CA GLU A 108 -6.28 0.94 -27.85
C GLU A 108 -5.64 -0.27 -28.53
N ARG A 109 -5.98 -0.49 -29.79
CA ARG A 109 -5.44 -1.55 -30.64
C ARG A 109 -4.08 -1.17 -31.23
N ASN A 110 -3.14 -0.77 -30.38
CA ASN A 110 -1.74 -0.59 -30.80
C ASN A 110 -0.96 -1.88 -30.50
N PRO A 111 -0.54 -2.66 -31.53
CA PRO A 111 0.18 -3.92 -31.33
C PRO A 111 1.55 -3.74 -30.67
N ASN A 112 2.15 -2.54 -30.73
CA ASN A 112 3.45 -2.25 -30.13
C ASN A 112 3.36 -1.75 -28.68
N ARG A 113 2.16 -1.67 -28.09
CA ARG A 113 2.01 -1.22 -26.71
C ARG A 113 2.47 -2.29 -25.73
N LYS A 114 3.30 -1.90 -24.77
CA LYS A 114 3.70 -2.78 -23.65
C LYS A 114 2.47 -3.24 -22.89
N LYS A 115 2.30 -4.56 -22.73
CA LYS A 115 1.24 -5.14 -21.89
C LYS A 115 1.46 -4.70 -20.43
N ILE A 116 0.39 -4.36 -19.72
CA ILE A 116 0.45 -3.89 -18.32
C ILE A 116 -0.14 -4.97 -17.42
N PRO A 117 0.63 -5.61 -16.53
CA PRO A 117 0.13 -6.65 -15.63
C PRO A 117 -0.81 -6.04 -14.57
N TYR A 118 -1.61 -6.88 -13.92
CA TYR A 118 -2.49 -6.43 -12.85
C TYR A 118 -1.73 -5.92 -11.62
N ALA A 119 -0.70 -6.66 -11.18
CA ALA A 119 0.20 -6.29 -10.09
C ALA A 119 1.66 -6.61 -10.43
N VAL A 120 2.59 -5.88 -9.81
CA VAL A 120 4.04 -6.09 -9.93
C VAL A 120 4.64 -5.98 -8.54
N LEU A 121 5.25 -7.06 -8.06
CA LEU A 121 6.02 -7.08 -6.84
C LEU A 121 7.49 -6.80 -7.14
N ARG A 122 8.20 -6.30 -6.14
CA ARG A 122 9.64 -6.04 -6.21
C ARG A 122 10.34 -6.83 -5.12
N TYR A 123 11.42 -7.50 -5.45
CA TYR A 123 12.20 -8.27 -4.49
C TYR A 123 13.70 -8.05 -4.70
N LEU A 124 14.45 -8.21 -3.62
CA LEU A 124 15.90 -8.29 -3.66
C LEU A 124 16.26 -9.75 -3.97
N PRO A 125 16.86 -10.07 -5.13
CA PRO A 125 17.37 -11.41 -5.36
C PRO A 125 18.43 -11.70 -4.29
N ILE A 126 18.32 -12.86 -3.67
CA ILE A 126 19.29 -13.34 -2.69
C ILE A 126 20.14 -14.46 -3.32
N PRO A 127 21.19 -14.17 -4.13
CA PRO A 127 22.18 -15.16 -4.50
C PRO A 127 22.68 -16.05 -3.38
N LEU A 128 22.84 -17.31 -3.73
CA LEU A 128 23.30 -18.38 -2.85
C LEU A 128 24.69 -18.10 -2.23
N ALA A 129 25.50 -17.23 -2.84
CA ALA A 129 26.82 -16.84 -2.35
C ALA A 129 26.83 -16.27 -0.92
N TYR A 130 25.71 -15.72 -0.46
CA TYR A 130 25.59 -15.12 0.88
C TYR A 130 24.80 -15.96 1.88
N ARG A 131 24.42 -17.20 1.52
CA ARG A 131 23.98 -18.19 2.53
C ARG A 131 25.10 -18.52 3.51
N GLY A 132 26.36 -18.50 3.08
CA GLY A 132 27.51 -18.73 3.97
C GLY A 132 27.70 -17.64 5.03
N CYS A 133 27.47 -16.37 4.69
CA CYS A 133 27.61 -15.26 5.64
C CYS A 133 26.45 -15.14 6.63
N MET A 134 25.24 -15.61 6.28
CA MET A 134 24.09 -15.58 7.20
C MET A 134 24.01 -16.80 8.15
N LEU A 135 24.81 -17.85 7.92
CA LEU A 135 24.85 -19.06 8.75
C LEU A 135 25.93 -19.03 9.84
N HIS A 136 26.69 -17.95 9.97
CA HIS A 136 27.52 -17.72 11.15
C HIS A 136 26.68 -17.06 12.26
N LYS A 137 25.98 -17.89 13.03
CA LYS A 137 25.60 -17.63 14.41
C LYS A 137 26.15 -18.74 15.28
#